data_AF-A0A929SNF1-F1
#
_entry.id   AF-A0A929SNF1-F1
#
_cell.length_a   1.000
_cell.length_b   1.000
_cell.length_c   1.000
_cell.angle_alpha   90.00
_cell.angle_beta   90.00
_cell.angle_gamma   90.00
#
_symmetry.space_group_name_H-M   'P 1'
#
loop_
_entity.id
_entity.type
_entity.pdbx_description
1 polymer ?
#
loop_
_entity_poly.entity_id
_entity_poly.type
_entity_poly.pdbx_seq_one_letter_code
_entity_poly.pdbx_strand_id
1 'polypeptide(L)' 'MYPEKTIWAWTGYTYEEYLKDKEIMKYLDVVVDGQFVQALHNPKLEWKGSSNQRVIDVKKTQEQGKVVLFDNYIH' A
#
# COMPACT_ATOMS: atom_id res chain seq x y z
N MET A 1 10.16 22.11 -9.81
CA MET A 1 10.45 20.68 -9.51
C MET A 1 9.59 20.35 -8.30
N TYR A 2 8.83 19.25 -8.30
CA TYR A 2 8.01 18.84 -7.14
C TYR A 2 8.78 17.73 -6.41
N PRO A 3 9.69 18.06 -5.48
CA PRO A 3 10.53 17.07 -4.79
C PRO A 3 9.76 16.16 -3.83
N GLU A 4 8.48 16.45 -3.57
CA GLU A 4 7.63 15.72 -2.62
C GLU A 4 6.59 14.83 -3.31
N LYS A 5 6.93 14.19 -4.43
CA LYS A 5 6.03 13.19 -5.03
C LYS A 5 6.24 11.84 -4.36
N THR A 6 5.19 11.33 -3.74
CA THR A 6 5.12 9.94 -3.28
C THR A 6 4.84 9.00 -4.45
N ILE A 7 5.57 7.89 -4.52
CA ILE A 7 5.40 6.83 -5.51
C ILE A 7 4.51 5.73 -4.93
N TRP A 8 3.40 5.47 -5.60
CA TRP A 8 2.38 4.50 -5.20
C TRP A 8 2.29 3.35 -6.20
N ALA A 9 1.99 2.14 -5.72
CA ALA A 9 1.71 1.00 -6.59
C ALA A 9 0.53 0.16 -6.09
N TRP A 10 -0.37 -0.20 -7.02
CA TRP A 10 -1.41 -1.21 -6.80
C TRP A 10 -0.94 -2.52 -7.42
N THR A 11 -0.84 -3.58 -6.62
CA THR A 11 -0.21 -4.83 -7.07
C THR A 11 -1.17 -6.00 -7.18
N GLY A 12 -2.26 -5.99 -6.41
CA GLY A 12 -3.17 -7.14 -6.32
C GLY A 12 -2.62 -8.32 -5.52
N TYR A 13 -1.35 -8.28 -5.12
CA TYR A 13 -0.70 -9.30 -4.30
C TYR A 13 -0.59 -8.80 -2.86
N THR A 14 -0.54 -9.73 -1.93
CA THR A 14 -0.29 -9.48 -0.50
C THR A 14 1.19 -9.18 -0.28
N TYR A 15 1.47 -8.23 0.62
CA TYR A 15 2.83 -7.78 0.89
C TYR A 15 3.72 -8.92 1.37
N GLU A 16 3.20 -9.71 2.31
CA GLU A 16 3.88 -10.80 2.99
C GLU A 16 4.18 -11.99 2.07
N GLU A 17 3.31 -12.28 1.10
CA GLU A 17 3.45 -13.47 0.25
C GLU A 17 4.33 -13.23 -0.99
N TYR A 18 4.31 -12.01 -1.55
CA TYR A 18 4.95 -11.79 -2.85
C TYR A 18 5.78 -10.51 -2.97
N LEU A 19 5.53 -9.49 -2.16
CA LEU A 19 6.10 -8.16 -2.38
C LEU A 19 7.33 -7.89 -1.51
N LYS A 20 7.37 -8.40 -0.27
CA LYS A 20 8.38 -8.09 0.75
C LYS A 20 9.83 -8.11 0.22
N ASP A 21 10.17 -9.12 -0.56
CA ASP A 21 11.55 -9.34 -1.04
C ASP A 21 11.83 -8.77 -2.44
N LYS A 22 10.89 -8.03 -3.03
CA LYS A 22 11.05 -7.45 -4.37
C LYS A 22 11.84 -6.15 -4.29
N GLU A 23 12.84 -6.00 -5.15
CA GLU A 23 13.65 -4.77 -5.21
C GLU A 23 12.83 -3.52 -5.49
N ILE A 24 11.72 -3.65 -6.22
CA ILE A 24 10.83 -2.52 -6.51
C ILE A 24 10.28 -1.87 -5.24
N MET A 25 10.13 -2.61 -4.13
CA MET A 25 9.67 -2.07 -2.85
C MET A 25 10.62 -1.01 -2.28
N LYS A 26 11.89 -0.98 -2.68
CA LYS A 26 12.84 0.05 -2.24
C LYS A 26 12.56 1.42 -2.87
N TYR A 27 11.79 1.46 -3.95
CA TYR A 27 11.47 2.69 -4.69
C TYR A 27 10.03 3.15 -4.49
N LEU A 28 9.22 2.38 -3.75
CA LEU A 28 7.83 2.70 -3.48
C LEU A 28 7.71 3.32 -2.09
N ASP A 29 6.91 4.38 -1.98
CA ASP A 29 6.55 4.97 -0.69
C ASP A 29 5.34 4.23 -0.10
N VAL A 30 4.35 3.94 -0.95
CA VAL A 30 3.08 3.34 -0.56
C VAL A 30 2.69 2.22 -1.52
N VAL A 31 2.18 1.11 -0.98
CA VAL A 31 1.65 -0.01 -1.76
C VAL A 31 0.23 -0.30 -1.35
N VAL A 32 -0.63 -0.48 -2.34
CA VAL A 32 -1.96 -1.05 -2.15
C VAL A 32 -1.91 -2.52 -2.52
N ASP A 33 -2.07 -3.35 -1.50
CA ASP A 33 -1.94 -4.79 -1.56
C ASP A 33 -3.31 -5.48 -1.57
N GLY A 34 -3.35 -6.72 -2.04
CA GLY A 34 -4.56 -7.53 -2.12
C GLY A 34 -5.39 -7.33 -3.40
N GLN A 35 -6.04 -8.41 -3.84
CA GLN A 35 -6.86 -8.42 -5.06
C GLN A 35 -8.10 -7.56 -4.91
N PHE A 36 -8.51 -6.95 -6.01
CA PHE A 36 -9.81 -6.28 -6.08
C PHE A 36 -10.94 -7.30 -6.04
N VAL A 37 -11.88 -7.11 -5.10
CA VAL A 37 -13.05 -7.97 -4.93
C VAL A 37 -14.31 -7.12 -5.08
N GLN A 38 -15.08 -7.36 -6.13
CA GLN A 38 -16.29 -6.58 -6.43
C GLN A 38 -17.34 -6.66 -5.32
N ALA A 39 -17.49 -7.81 -4.65
CA ALA A 39 -18.41 -7.97 -3.51
C ALA A 39 -18.02 -7.11 -2.29
N LEU A 40 -16.74 -6.75 -2.19
CA LEU A 40 -16.18 -5.89 -1.13
C LEU A 40 -15.91 -4.47 -1.63
N HIS A 41 -16.35 -4.15 -2.85
CA HIS A 41 -16.16 -2.84 -3.45
C HIS A 41 -16.88 -1.79 -2.63
N ASN A 42 -16.17 -0.74 -2.26
CA ASN A 42 -16.76 0.38 -1.55
C ASN A 42 -16.08 1.69 -2.01
N PRO A 43 -16.78 2.56 -2.73
CA PRO A 43 -16.22 3.80 -3.26
C PRO A 43 -15.92 4.85 -2.19
N LYS A 44 -16.35 4.64 -0.93
CA LYS A 44 -16.00 5.49 0.20
C LYS A 44 -14.63 5.17 0.80
N LEU A 45 -13.97 4.10 0.33
CA LEU A 45 -12.65 3.74 0.82
C LEU A 45 -11.59 4.61 0.14
N GLU A 46 -10.80 5.30 0.95
CA GLU A 46 -9.69 6.10 0.44
C GLU A 46 -8.58 5.19 -0.09
N TRP A 47 -8.12 5.48 -1.31
CA TRP A 47 -6.96 4.84 -1.97
C TRP A 47 -7.11 3.36 -2.34
N LYS A 48 -8.26 2.73 -2.05
CA LYS A 48 -8.52 1.33 -2.36
C LYS A 48 -9.92 1.10 -2.91
N GLY A 49 -10.05 0.10 -3.77
CA GLY A 49 -11.32 -0.25 -4.41
C GLY A 49 -12.15 -1.21 -3.56
N SER A 50 -11.52 -2.07 -2.77
CA SER A 50 -12.20 -3.09 -1.96
C SER A 50 -11.72 -3.10 -0.51
N SER A 51 -12.61 -3.46 0.42
CA SER A 51 -12.29 -3.42 1.86
C SER A 51 -11.15 -4.35 2.27
N ASN A 52 -10.94 -5.46 1.55
CA ASN A 52 -9.85 -6.41 1.76
C ASN A 52 -8.48 -5.89 1.32
N GLN A 53 -8.42 -4.81 0.54
CA GLN A 53 -7.15 -4.22 0.15
C GLN A 53 -6.56 -3.41 1.31
N ARG A 54 -5.25 -3.49 1.50
CA ARG A 54 -4.55 -2.72 2.53
C ARG A 54 -3.65 -1.69 1.86
N VAL A 55 -3.64 -0.49 2.40
CA VAL A 55 -2.71 0.57 1.99
C VAL A 55 -1.57 0.50 2.99
N ILE A 56 -0.36 0.23 2.51
CA ILE A 56 0.81 -0.08 3.33
C ILE A 56 1.86 1.02 3.12
N ASP A 57 2.34 1.58 4.22
CA ASP A 57 3.49 2.47 4.26
C ASP A 57 4.76 1.62 4.15
N VAL A 58 5.38 1.62 2.96
CA VAL A 58 6.49 0.72 2.67
C VAL A 58 7.73 1.09 3.47
N LYS A 59 7.98 2.39 3.67
CA LYS A 59 9.12 2.88 4.46
C LYS A 59 9.00 2.44 5.91
N LYS A 60 7.88 2.74 6.56
CA LYS A 60 7.65 2.32 7.96
C LYS A 60 7.63 0.81 8.10
N THR A 61 7.12 0.09 7.10
CA THR A 61 7.10 -1.37 7.09
C THR A 61 8.51 -1.96 7.05
N GLN A 62 9.40 -1.40 6.22
CA GLN A 62 10.80 -1.82 6.15
C GLN A 62 11.57 -1.48 7.43
N GLU A 63 11.36 -0.30 8.00
CA GLU A 63 12.01 0.14 9.24
C GLU A 63 11.59 -0.70 10.46
N GLN A 64 10.30 -1.04 10.58
CA GLN A 64 9.78 -1.78 11.72
C GLN A 64 9.80 -3.31 11.52
N GLY A 65 10.11 -3.79 10.31
CA GLY A 65 10.09 -5.21 9.96
C GLY A 65 8.69 -5.86 10.02
N LYS A 66 7.63 -5.06 10.10
CA LYS A 66 6.22 -5.50 10.18
C LYS A 66 5.35 -4.59 9.34
N VAL A 67 4.26 -5.10 8.79
CA VAL A 67 3.33 -4.31 7.96
C VAL A 67 2.77 -3.14 8.77
N VAL A 68 3.03 -1.93 8.30
CA VAL A 68 2.49 -0.68 8.83
C VAL A 68 1.48 -0.14 7.82
N LEU A 69 0.23 0.03 8.25
CA LEU A 69 -0.80 0.60 7.40
C LEU A 69 -0.52 2.09 7.19
N PHE A 70 -0.76 2.55 5.97
CA PHE A 70 -0.73 3.96 5.62
C PHE A 70 -2.00 4.60 6.17
N ASP A 71 -1.92 5.01 7.44
CA ASP A 71 -2.99 5.75 8.11
C ASP A 71 -2.76 7.24 7.83
N ASN A 72 -3.73 7.88 7.18
CA ASN A 72 -3.80 9.32 7.06
C ASN A 72 -4.13 9.90 8.44
N TYR A 73 -3.14 9.96 9.34
CA TYR A 73 -3.22 10.93 10.44
C TYR A 73 -3.16 12.31 9.80
N ILE A 74 -4.34 12.92 9.79
CA ILE A 74 -4.66 14.25 9.30
C ILE A 74 -3.57 15.24 9.73
N HIS A 75 -3.21 16.09 8.77
CA HIS A 75 -2.36 17.28 8.87
C HIS A 75 -2.55 18.07 10.17
#